data_AF-A0A7J7JBT8-F1
#
_entry.id   AF-A0A7J7JBT8-F1
#
_cell.length_a   1.000
_cell.length_b   1.000
_cell.length_c   1.000
_cell.angle_alpha   90.00
_cell.angle_beta   90.00
_cell.angle_gamma   90.00
#
_symmetry.space_group_name_H-M   'P 1'
#
loop_
_entity.id
_entity.type
_entity.pdbx_description
1 polymer ?
#
loop_
_entity_poly.entity_id
_entity_poly.type
_entity_poly.pdbx_seq_one_letter_code
_entity_poly.pdbx_strand_id
1 'polypeptide(L)'
;MFRHWCCKEDVNKPLNVQRTKIVQAYQEGYYKVKIGETNCGTFGWSGCSLYGTRTHLVSYTYLTQYDHDMDRTCKSEHLTCCHGYVLLGKEGGNNCFALADLDDEQKTLFARLKSFDGLLGGK
;
A
#
# COMPACT_ATOMS: atom_id res chain seq x y z
N MET A 1 -28.62 -5.32 9.83
CA MET A 1 -27.52 -5.10 10.78
C MET A 1 -26.63 -3.99 10.23
N PHE A 2 -26.89 -2.74 10.58
CA PHE A 2 -26.03 -1.64 10.16
C PHE A 2 -25.02 -1.37 11.27
N ARG A 3 -23.77 -1.75 11.03
CA ARG A 3 -22.66 -1.51 11.95
C ARG A 3 -22.18 -0.07 11.72
N HIS A 4 -22.60 0.87 12.57
CA HIS A 4 -22.27 2.30 12.46
C HIS A 4 -21.01 2.67 13.25
N TRP A 5 -19.88 2.06 12.88
CA TRP A 5 -18.57 2.41 13.41
C TRP A 5 -17.85 3.40 12.49
N CYS A 6 -17.10 4.31 13.10
CA CYS A 6 -16.28 5.33 12.49
C CYS A 6 -14.87 5.25 13.09
N CYS A 7 -13.85 5.73 12.39
CA CYS A 7 -12.52 5.87 12.96
C CYS A 7 -12.44 7.11 13.85
N LYS A 8 -11.89 6.95 15.05
CA LYS A 8 -11.79 7.99 16.06
C LYS A 8 -11.02 9.22 15.60
N GLU A 9 -9.96 9.05 14.81
CA GLU A 9 -9.33 10.09 13.99
C GLU A 9 -8.16 9.43 13.24
N ASP A 10 -8.17 9.53 11.90
CA ASP A 10 -6.96 9.38 11.06
C ASP A 10 -7.23 9.91 9.64
N VAL A 11 -8.05 10.97 9.51
CA VAL A 11 -8.45 11.52 8.19
C VAL A 11 -7.32 12.30 7.52
N ASN A 12 -6.23 12.60 8.24
CA ASN A 12 -5.14 13.45 7.75
C ASN A 12 -3.84 12.71 7.43
N LYS A 13 -3.82 11.37 7.38
CA LYS A 13 -2.66 10.68 6.80
C LYS A 13 -2.73 10.79 5.28
N PRO A 14 -1.66 11.24 4.60
CA PRO A 14 -1.65 11.32 3.15
C PRO A 14 -1.99 9.93 2.59
N LEU A 15 -2.96 9.88 1.66
CA LEU A 15 -3.40 8.62 1.04
C LEU A 15 -2.23 7.89 0.38
N ASN A 16 -1.25 8.66 -0.10
CA ASN A 16 -0.12 8.18 -0.85
C ASN A 16 1.13 8.46 -0.04
N VAL A 17 1.74 7.40 0.50
CA VAL A 17 3.10 7.49 1.02
C VAL A 17 4.03 7.11 -0.11
N GLN A 18 4.87 8.05 -0.56
CA GLN A 18 5.92 7.73 -1.50
C GLN A 18 6.94 6.81 -0.83
N ARG A 19 7.13 5.63 -1.41
CA ARG A 19 8.17 4.68 -0.99
C ARG A 19 9.21 4.52 -2.09
N THR A 20 10.45 4.32 -1.68
CA THR A 20 11.55 4.02 -2.59
C THR A 20 11.76 2.51 -2.62
N LYS A 21 11.82 1.90 -3.80
CA LYS A 21 12.32 0.53 -3.98
C LYS A 21 13.59 0.53 -4.82
N ILE A 22 14.48 -0.38 -4.48
CA ILE A 22 15.64 -0.72 -5.30
C ILE A 22 15.15 -1.67 -6.39
N VAL A 23 15.35 -1.31 -7.65
CA VAL A 23 15.05 -2.16 -8.80
C VAL A 23 16.35 -2.60 -9.43
N GLN A 24 16.49 -3.91 -9.60
CA GLN A 24 17.55 -4.50 -10.39
C GLN A 24 16.98 -4.85 -11.77
N ALA A 25 17.57 -4.29 -12.81
CA ALA A 25 17.20 -4.56 -14.19
C ALA A 25 18.38 -5.17 -14.94
N TYR A 26 18.05 -5.97 -15.96
CA TYR A 26 19.01 -6.66 -16.80
C TYR A 26 18.78 -6.23 -18.24
N GLN A 27 19.86 -5.88 -18.93
CA GLN A 27 19.84 -5.61 -20.35
C GLN A 27 20.81 -6.54 -21.05
N GLU A 28 20.29 -7.26 -22.03
CA GLU A 28 21.10 -8.09 -22.91
C GLU A 28 21.68 -7.21 -24.02
N GLY A 29 23.00 -7.21 -24.13
CA GLY A 29 23.73 -6.51 -25.17
C GLY A 29 24.42 -7.48 -26.12
N TYR A 30 24.53 -7.08 -27.38
CA TYR A 30 25.18 -7.86 -28.43
C TYR A 30 26.45 -7.14 -28.88
N TYR A 31 27.56 -7.87 -28.98
CA TYR A 31 28.80 -7.33 -29.55
C TYR A 31 29.38 -8.28 -30.58
N LYS A 32 29.97 -7.70 -31.63
CA LYS A 32 30.64 -8.44 -32.69
C LYS A 32 32.07 -8.73 -32.26
N VAL A 33 32.45 -10.00 -32.27
CA VAL A 33 33.82 -10.44 -32.03
C VAL A 33 34.37 -11.10 -33.28
N LYS A 34 35.64 -10.86 -33.58
CA LYS A 34 36.32 -11.56 -34.65
C LYS A 34 36.51 -13.02 -34.21
N ILE A 35 35.95 -13.96 -34.98
CA ILE A 35 36.01 -15.40 -34.69
C ILE A 35 36.99 -16.15 -35.60
N GLY A 36 37.47 -15.50 -36.65
CA GLY A 36 38.45 -16.07 -37.56
C GLY A 36 38.68 -15.21 -38.79
N GLU A 37 39.34 -15.80 -39.77
CA GLU A 37 39.60 -15.21 -41.08
C GLU A 37 39.31 -16.24 -42.16
N THR A 38 38.87 -15.79 -43.31
CA THR A 38 38.61 -16.64 -44.48
C THR A 38 39.13 -15.96 -45.75
N ASN A 39 39.42 -16.74 -46.78
CA ASN A 39 39.83 -16.20 -48.07
C ASN A 39 38.60 -15.79 -48.88
N CYS A 40 38.63 -14.60 -49.44
CA CYS A 40 37.57 -13.99 -50.25
C CYS A 40 38.15 -13.34 -51.51
N GLY A 41 37.27 -12.97 -52.46
CA GLY A 41 37.66 -12.43 -53.78
C GLY A 41 37.81 -13.51 -54.86
N THR A 42 37.94 -13.10 -56.12
CA THR A 42 38.16 -14.00 -57.27
C THR A 42 39.44 -14.79 -57.04
N PHE A 43 39.33 -16.12 -56.93
CA PHE A 43 40.43 -17.06 -56.60
C PHE A 43 41.00 -16.98 -55.17
N GLY A 44 40.36 -16.28 -54.22
CA GLY A 44 40.76 -16.29 -52.81
C GLY A 44 42.03 -15.50 -52.48
N TRP A 45 42.37 -14.48 -53.28
CA TRP A 45 43.58 -13.67 -53.09
C TRP A 45 43.49 -12.60 -52.00
N SER A 46 42.32 -12.39 -51.40
CA SER A 46 42.14 -11.42 -50.31
C SER A 46 41.65 -12.10 -49.03
N GLY A 47 42.09 -11.61 -47.87
CA GLY A 47 41.62 -12.09 -46.57
C GLY A 47 40.41 -11.29 -46.09
N CYS A 48 39.36 -11.98 -45.67
CA CYS A 48 38.18 -11.41 -45.02
C CYS A 48 38.13 -11.84 -43.56
N SER A 49 37.82 -10.90 -42.66
CA SER A 49 37.58 -11.22 -41.25
C SER A 49 36.19 -11.83 -41.06
N LEU A 50 36.12 -12.96 -40.35
CA LEU A 50 34.87 -13.56 -39.90
C LEU A 50 34.51 -13.00 -38.53
N TYR A 51 33.28 -12.52 -38.40
CA TYR A 51 32.74 -11.99 -37.13
C TYR A 51 31.60 -12.88 -36.65
N GLY A 52 31.62 -13.19 -35.36
CA GLY A 52 30.52 -13.82 -34.64
C GLY A 52 29.88 -12.81 -33.69
N THR A 53 28.63 -13.07 -33.31
CA THR A 53 27.93 -12.27 -32.31
C THR A 53 28.01 -12.96 -30.97
N ARG A 54 28.38 -12.23 -29.91
CA ARG A 54 28.32 -12.71 -28.53
C ARG A 54 27.31 -11.88 -27.75
N THR A 55 26.63 -12.53 -26.83
CA THR A 55 25.73 -11.88 -25.88
C THR A 55 26.47 -11.62 -24.58
N HIS A 56 26.15 -10.51 -23.94
CA HIS A 56 26.53 -10.24 -22.57
C HIS A 56 25.34 -9.65 -21.84
N LEU A 57 25.30 -9.90 -20.54
CA LEU A 57 24.24 -9.44 -19.67
C LEU A 57 24.78 -8.32 -18.80
N VAL A 58 24.20 -7.14 -18.92
CA VAL A 58 24.54 -5.98 -18.07
C VAL A 58 23.44 -5.84 -17.04
N SER A 59 23.80 -5.83 -15.76
CA SER A 59 22.88 -5.49 -14.68
C SER A 59 23.05 -4.03 -14.28
N TYR A 60 21.94 -3.33 -14.06
CA TYR A 60 21.95 -1.99 -13.49
C TYR A 60 20.91 -1.89 -12.37
N THR A 61 21.31 -1.18 -11.33
CA THR A 61 20.50 -1.00 -10.13
C THR A 61 20.10 0.46 -10.04
N TYR A 62 18.80 0.73 -9.94
CA TYR A 62 18.31 2.09 -9.79
C TYR A 62 17.23 2.17 -8.71
N LEU A 63 17.06 3.37 -8.16
CA LEU A 63 16.00 3.69 -7.21
C LEU A 63 14.78 4.16 -7.99
N THR A 64 13.61 3.59 -7.68
CA THR A 64 12.34 4.10 -8.21
C THR A 64 11.39 4.39 -7.05
N GLN A 65 10.63 5.46 -7.21
CA GLN A 65 9.57 5.85 -6.28
C GLN A 65 8.25 5.27 -6.76
N TYR A 66 7.44 4.77 -5.84
CA TYR A 66 6.08 4.32 -6.14
C TYR A 66 5.14 4.78 -5.03
N ASP A 67 3.90 5.08 -5.43
CA ASP A 67 2.81 5.35 -4.51
C ASP A 67 2.36 4.03 -3.89
N HIS A 68 2.35 3.98 -2.55
CA HIS A 68 1.81 2.86 -1.82
C HIS A 68 0.49 3.29 -1.19
N ASP A 69 -0.61 2.69 -1.67
CA ASP A 69 -1.93 2.86 -1.08
C ASP A 69 -1.89 2.32 0.35
N MET A 70 -2.05 3.20 1.32
CA MET A 70 -2.22 2.74 2.70
C MET A 70 -3.66 2.27 2.88
N ASP A 71 -3.80 0.99 3.20
CA ASP A 71 -5.08 0.37 3.52
C ASP A 71 -5.75 1.17 4.65
N ARG A 72 -6.91 1.79 4.36
CA ARG A 72 -7.70 2.56 5.33
C ARG A 72 -8.48 1.64 6.27
N THR A 73 -7.87 0.54 6.68
CA THR A 73 -8.47 -0.39 7.62
C THR A 73 -8.27 0.20 9.00
N CYS A 74 -9.34 0.75 9.56
CA CYS A 74 -9.34 1.20 10.95
C CYS A 74 -8.86 0.05 11.83
N LYS A 75 -7.77 0.24 12.57
CA LYS A 75 -7.42 -0.74 13.58
C LYS A 75 -8.57 -0.82 14.59
N SER A 76 -8.83 -2.01 15.12
CA SER A 76 -9.93 -2.25 16.05
C SER A 76 -9.93 -1.31 17.26
N GLU A 77 -8.74 -0.91 17.71
CA GLU A 77 -8.50 0.05 18.80
C GLU A 77 -8.94 1.50 18.49
N HIS A 78 -9.14 1.85 17.22
CA HIS A 78 -9.58 3.17 16.77
C HIS A 78 -11.04 3.19 16.30
N LEU A 79 -11.76 2.06 16.41
CA LEU A 79 -13.18 2.00 16.11
C LEU A 79 -13.97 2.69 17.22
N THR A 80 -14.75 3.69 16.84
CA THR A 80 -15.74 4.35 17.69
C THR A 80 -17.11 4.33 17.02
N CYS A 81 -18.19 4.61 17.74
CA CYS A 81 -19.49 4.78 17.09
C CYS A 81 -19.54 6.13 16.35
N CYS A 82 -20.17 6.12 15.16
CA CYS A 82 -20.37 7.33 14.38
C CYS A 82 -21.27 8.34 15.12
N HIS A 83 -21.21 9.61 14.70
CA HIS A 83 -22.07 10.65 15.27
C HIS A 83 -23.55 10.24 15.23
N GLY A 84 -24.25 10.37 16.35
CA GLY A 84 -25.64 9.92 16.49
C GLY A 84 -25.80 8.48 17.01
N TYR A 85 -24.69 7.75 17.20
CA TYR A 85 -24.71 6.38 17.70
C TYR A 85 -23.86 6.23 18.98
N VAL A 86 -24.23 5.26 19.82
CA VAL A 86 -23.57 4.98 21.10
C VAL A 86 -23.30 3.50 21.28
N LEU A 87 -22.21 3.20 22.01
CA LEU A 87 -21.85 1.84 22.42
C LEU A 87 -22.45 1.56 23.81
N LEU A 88 -23.23 0.49 23.92
CA LEU A 88 -23.81 0.02 25.16
C LEU A 88 -22.92 -1.07 25.78
N GLY A 89 -21.97 -0.67 26.63
CA GLY A 89 -21.12 -1.57 27.42
C GLY A 89 -19.76 -1.92 26.82
N LYS A 90 -18.83 -2.39 27.66
CA LYS A 90 -17.44 -2.75 27.27
C LYS A 90 -17.29 -4.16 26.68
N GLU A 91 -18.30 -5.03 26.81
CA GLU A 91 -18.20 -6.46 26.46
C GLU A 91 -19.15 -6.90 25.33
N GLY A 92 -19.93 -5.97 24.76
CA GLY A 92 -21.09 -6.27 23.91
C GLY A 92 -20.89 -6.15 22.40
N GLY A 93 -19.69 -6.46 21.87
CA GLY A 93 -19.46 -6.48 20.43
C GLY A 93 -19.53 -5.11 19.73
N ASN A 94 -19.09 -5.06 18.48
CA ASN A 94 -18.95 -3.83 17.68
C ASN A 94 -20.31 -3.25 17.21
N ASN A 95 -21.31 -3.21 18.08
CA ASN A 95 -22.67 -2.82 17.75
C ASN A 95 -22.93 -1.40 18.30
N CYS A 96 -23.14 -0.48 17.38
CA CYS A 96 -23.49 0.91 17.65
C CYS A 96 -25.00 1.10 17.50
N PHE A 97 -25.64 1.68 18.50
CA PHE A 97 -27.09 1.91 18.54
C PHE A 97 -27.41 3.37 18.30
N ALA A 98 -28.44 3.68 17.51
CA ALA A 98 -28.83 5.06 17.28
C ALA A 98 -29.40 5.66 18.57
N LEU A 99 -28.99 6.89 18.90
CA LEU A 99 -29.51 7.62 20.05
C LEU A 99 -31.04 7.83 19.99
N ALA A 100 -31.59 7.86 18.77
CA ALA A 100 -33.02 8.00 18.54
C ALA A 100 -33.82 6.77 19.00
N ASP A 101 -33.23 5.58 18.90
CA ASP A 101 -33.89 4.29 19.18
C ASP A 101 -33.86 3.93 20.69
N LEU A 102 -33.24 4.78 21.52
CA LEU A 102 -33.18 4.59 22.96
C LEU A 102 -34.44 5.12 23.63
N ASP A 103 -34.93 4.39 24.62
CA ASP A 103 -36.03 4.84 25.49
C ASP A 103 -35.59 6.01 26.37
N ASP A 104 -36.54 6.79 26.89
CA ASP A 104 -36.22 7.99 27.67
C ASP A 104 -35.41 7.68 28.93
N GLU A 105 -35.65 6.54 29.59
CA GLU A 105 -34.83 6.07 30.71
C GLU A 105 -33.37 5.80 30.30
N GLN A 106 -33.18 5.17 29.14
CA GLN A 106 -31.87 4.86 28.59
C GLN A 106 -31.13 6.14 28.16
N LYS A 107 -31.83 7.08 27.54
CA LYS A 107 -31.31 8.42 27.21
C LYS A 107 -30.86 9.17 28.47
N THR A 108 -31.63 9.06 29.55
CA THR A 108 -31.32 9.72 30.83
C THR A 108 -30.13 9.06 31.52
N LEU A 109 -30.04 7.73 31.48
CA LEU A 109 -28.89 6.97 31.94
C LEU A 109 -27.62 7.35 31.17
N PHE A 110 -27.72 7.45 29.84
CA PHE A 110 -26.62 7.91 28.98
C PHE A 110 -26.19 9.34 29.27
N ALA A 111 -27.14 10.27 29.45
CA ALA A 111 -26.84 11.66 29.81
C ALA A 111 -26.10 11.74 31.15
N ARG A 112 -26.50 10.92 32.14
CA ARG A 112 -25.81 10.81 33.43
C ARG A 112 -24.42 10.20 33.29
N LEU A 113 -24.26 9.10 32.53
CA LEU A 113 -22.96 8.48 32.28
C LEU A 113 -22.00 9.43 31.53
N LYS A 114 -22.52 10.29 30.65
CA LYS A 114 -21.74 11.33 29.95
C LYS A 114 -21.30 12.47 30.90
N SER A 115 -22.09 12.77 31.94
CA SER A 115 -21.75 13.76 32.96
C SER A 115 -20.77 13.28 34.04
N PHE A 116 -20.58 11.96 34.19
CA PHE A 116 -19.71 11.34 35.20
C PHE A 116 -18.23 11.18 34.78
N ASP A 117 -17.78 12.00 33.82
CA ASP A 117 -16.39 12.13 33.42
C ASP A 117 -15.82 10.96 32.58
N GLY A 118 -15.37 11.23 31.35
CA GLY A 118 -14.33 10.43 30.67
C GLY A 118 -14.59 8.94 30.34
N LEU A 119 -15.75 8.35 30.63
CA LEU A 119 -16.01 6.90 30.43
C LEU A 119 -16.61 6.53 29.07
N LEU A 120 -17.20 7.50 28.36
CA LEU A 120 -17.74 7.36 27.00
C LEU A 120 -17.21 8.44 26.04
N GLY A 121 -16.19 9.18 26.47
CA GLY A 121 -15.52 10.21 25.68
C GLY A 121 -14.20 9.71 25.18
N GLY A 122 -14.16 9.31 23.91
CA GLY A 122 -12.90 9.28 23.20
C GLY A 122 -12.29 10.69 23.21
N LYS A 123 -11.16 10.86 23.90
CA LYS A 123 -10.13 11.81 23.45
C LYS A 123 -9.47 11.22 22.22
#